data_AF-A0A820CZB9-F1
#
_entry.id   AF-A0A820CZB9-F1
#
_cell.length_a   1.000
_cell.length_b   1.000
_cell.length_c   1.000
_cell.angle_alpha   90.00
_cell.angle_beta   90.00
_cell.angle_gamma   90.00
#
_symmetry.space_group_name_H-M   'P 1'
#
loop_
_entity.id
_entity.type
_entity.pdbx_description
1 polymer ?
#
loop_
_entity_poly.entity_id
_entity_poly.type
_entity_poly.pdbx_seq_one_letter_code
_entity_poly.pdbx_strand_id
1 'polypeptide(L)'
;GIAHYLSQQPFGHNGQFEFILDEGTIILEEAFPTLKNPIAIIGVAEKGYMSIEYRIDVAPGHSSMPSAPTAIGILARAVDKLESTLQPSQFGRGPELSLLHGVTPYLKFPLRLVMSNIWLFGPVIEWVLSRKPGTDALQRTSTAVTLISGGEKENILPTSASATVN
;
A
#
# COMPACT_ATOMS: atom_id res chain seq x y z
N GLY A 1 6.94 18.69 -0.49
CA GLY A 1 5.94 18.32 -1.50
C GLY A 1 5.98 19.33 -2.62
N ILE A 2 4.82 19.71 -3.11
CA ILE A 2 4.67 20.68 -4.21
C ILE A 2 5.22 22.04 -3.81
N ALA A 3 5.04 22.45 -2.56
CA ALA A 3 5.57 23.72 -2.06
C ALA A 3 7.10 23.81 -2.15
N HIS A 4 7.80 22.73 -1.80
CA HIS A 4 9.26 22.70 -1.89
C HIS A 4 9.73 22.88 -3.33
N TYR A 5 9.13 22.16 -4.28
CA TYR A 5 9.45 22.32 -5.70
C TYR A 5 9.16 23.75 -6.18
N LEU A 6 7.97 24.30 -5.86
CA LEU A 6 7.60 25.66 -6.26
C LEU A 6 8.53 26.73 -5.68
N SER A 7 9.03 26.55 -4.45
CA SER A 7 9.99 27.48 -3.84
C SER A 7 11.33 27.55 -4.58
N GLN A 8 11.65 26.54 -5.39
CA GLN A 8 12.85 26.52 -6.24
C GLN A 8 12.59 27.05 -7.65
N GLN A 9 11.35 27.39 -7.99
CA GLN A 9 10.96 27.87 -9.32
C GLN A 9 10.80 29.40 -9.35
N PRO A 10 11.08 30.04 -10.49
CA PRO A 10 10.97 31.49 -10.63
C PRO A 10 9.52 31.94 -10.89
N PHE A 11 8.62 31.79 -9.91
CA PHE A 11 7.22 32.24 -10.01
C PHE A 11 6.91 33.39 -9.04
N GLY A 12 6.23 34.44 -9.53
CA GLY A 12 5.73 35.60 -8.75
C GLY A 12 6.46 36.93 -9.03
N HIS A 13 5.81 38.07 -8.76
CA HIS A 13 6.46 39.39 -8.76
C HIS A 13 7.69 39.34 -7.83
N ASN A 14 8.90 39.35 -8.40
CA ASN A 14 10.19 39.20 -7.70
C ASN A 14 10.44 37.84 -7.00
N GLY A 15 9.72 36.77 -7.36
CA GLY A 15 10.04 35.40 -6.92
C GLY A 15 9.79 35.09 -5.44
N GLN A 16 8.91 35.84 -4.76
CA GLN A 16 8.57 35.62 -3.35
C GLN A 16 7.09 35.21 -3.21
N PHE A 17 6.86 34.02 -2.65
CA PHE A 17 5.53 33.59 -2.21
C PHE A 17 5.23 34.21 -0.84
N GLU A 18 4.06 34.84 -0.68
CA GLU A 18 3.64 35.41 0.61
C GLU A 18 3.32 34.32 1.65
N PHE A 19 2.76 33.19 1.20
CA PHE A 19 2.70 31.93 1.93
C PHE A 19 2.47 30.77 0.95
N ILE A 20 2.83 29.55 1.34
CA ILE A 20 2.46 28.31 0.62
C ILE A 20 1.82 27.35 1.61
N LEU A 21 0.63 26.85 1.29
CA LEU A 21 -0.06 25.81 2.03
C LEU A 21 0.13 24.47 1.29
N ASP A 22 1.03 23.60 1.80
CA ASP A 22 1.36 22.30 1.20
C ASP A 22 0.51 21.19 1.82
N GLU A 23 -0.75 21.08 1.41
CA GLU A 23 -1.53 19.84 1.56
C GLU A 23 -1.31 18.88 0.37
N GLY A 24 -0.39 19.25 -0.53
CA GLY A 24 -0.14 18.57 -1.79
C GLY A 24 0.63 17.26 -1.63
N THR A 25 0.32 16.31 -2.51
CA THR A 25 1.03 15.03 -2.63
C THR A 25 2.44 15.19 -3.23
N ILE A 26 3.14 14.07 -3.41
CA ILE A 26 4.50 14.01 -3.95
C ILE A 26 4.54 14.52 -5.41
N ILE A 27 5.62 15.21 -5.77
CA ILE A 27 5.98 15.43 -7.17
C ILE A 27 6.72 14.20 -7.67
N LEU A 28 6.16 13.56 -8.68
CA LEU A 28 6.78 12.42 -9.32
C LEU A 28 7.76 12.89 -10.39
N GLU A 29 9.04 12.62 -10.15
CA GLU A 29 10.09 12.75 -11.15
C GLU A 29 10.38 11.36 -11.74
N GLU A 30 10.49 11.27 -13.06
CA GLU A 30 10.84 10.04 -13.79
C GLU A 30 9.95 8.81 -13.51
N ALA A 31 8.75 9.01 -12.94
CA ALA A 31 7.84 7.91 -12.62
C ALA A 31 7.35 7.13 -13.85
N PHE A 32 7.40 7.74 -15.04
CA PHE A 32 7.10 7.10 -16.30
C PHE A 32 8.33 7.13 -17.22
N PRO A 33 8.73 5.99 -17.83
CA PRO A 33 9.96 5.90 -18.63
C PRO A 33 10.07 6.91 -19.79
N THR A 34 8.94 7.40 -20.28
CA THR A 34 8.88 8.31 -21.44
C THR A 34 8.63 9.76 -21.06
N LEU A 35 8.40 10.04 -19.77
CA LEU A 35 8.07 11.37 -19.27
C LEU A 35 9.25 11.93 -18.48
N LYS A 36 9.83 13.03 -18.97
CA LYS A 36 10.92 13.74 -18.29
C LYS A 36 10.45 14.92 -17.45
N ASN A 37 9.22 15.36 -17.68
CA ASN A 37 8.64 16.48 -16.95
C ASN A 37 8.12 16.00 -15.60
N PRO A 38 8.36 16.76 -14.51
CA PRO A 38 7.81 16.44 -13.20
C PRO A 38 6.28 16.47 -13.24
N ILE A 39 5.66 15.52 -12.54
CA ILE A 39 4.20 15.44 -12.41
C ILE A 39 3.84 15.82 -10.98
N ALA A 40 3.08 16.90 -10.83
CA ALA A 40 2.40 17.18 -9.58
C ALA A 40 1.15 16.29 -9.49
N ILE A 41 1.11 15.38 -8.53
CA ILE A 41 -0.12 14.64 -8.21
C ILE A 41 -1.01 15.55 -7.36
N ILE A 42 -2.31 15.50 -7.64
CA ILE A 42 -3.34 16.05 -6.75
C ILE A 42 -4.08 14.87 -6.14
N GLY A 43 -3.91 14.66 -4.83
CA GLY A 43 -4.65 13.65 -4.08
C GLY A 43 -6.12 14.02 -3.98
N VAL A 44 -6.99 13.25 -4.63
CA VAL A 44 -8.46 13.43 -4.54
C VAL A 44 -9.12 12.43 -3.59
N ALA A 45 -8.36 11.45 -3.12
CA ALA A 45 -8.78 10.45 -2.15
C ALA A 45 -7.58 9.95 -1.36
N GLU A 46 -7.84 9.46 -0.15
CA GLU A 46 -6.87 8.82 0.71
C GLU A 46 -7.38 7.42 1.08
N LYS A 47 -6.45 6.48 1.29
CA LYS A 47 -6.81 5.17 1.82
C LYS A 47 -7.23 5.32 3.28
N GLY A 48 -8.36 4.72 3.63
CA GLY A 48 -8.66 4.47 5.05
C GLY A 48 -7.62 3.53 5.66
N TYR A 49 -7.44 3.63 6.96
CA TYR A 49 -6.64 2.69 7.76
C TYR A 49 -7.51 2.04 8.84
N MET A 50 -7.18 0.82 9.20
CA MET A 50 -7.82 0.10 10.30
C MET A 50 -6.76 -0.78 10.96
N SER A 51 -6.92 -1.09 12.24
CA SER A 51 -6.07 -2.09 12.89
C SER A 51 -6.93 -3.05 13.69
N ILE A 52 -6.70 -4.35 13.48
CA ILE A 52 -7.47 -5.43 14.08
C ILE A 52 -6.53 -6.31 14.88
N GLU A 53 -6.87 -6.56 16.15
CA GLU A 53 -6.19 -7.57 16.96
C GLU A 53 -6.92 -8.92 16.83
N TYR A 54 -6.18 -9.94 16.42
CA TYR A 54 -6.61 -11.34 16.49
C TYR A 54 -6.03 -11.95 17.75
N ARG A 55 -6.88 -12.55 18.58
CA ARG A 55 -6.49 -13.21 19.82
C ARG A 55 -7.02 -14.65 19.85
N ILE A 56 -6.14 -15.58 20.18
CA ILE A 56 -6.46 -16.98 20.40
C ILE A 56 -6.21 -17.30 21.87
N ASP A 57 -7.23 -17.83 22.54
CA ASP A 57 -7.13 -18.35 23.90
C ASP A 57 -7.35 -19.88 23.89
N VAL A 58 -6.51 -20.62 24.60
CA VAL A 58 -6.55 -22.08 24.73
C VAL A 58 -6.45 -22.50 26.19
N ALA A 59 -6.93 -23.69 26.52
CA ALA A 59 -6.81 -24.23 27.86
C ALA A 59 -5.34 -24.42 28.26
N PRO A 60 -4.97 -24.19 29.54
CA PRO A 60 -3.63 -24.41 30.04
C PRO A 60 -3.24 -25.89 29.94
N GLY A 61 -1.97 -26.14 29.59
CA GLY A 61 -1.42 -27.48 29.48
C GLY A 61 0.04 -27.53 29.93
N HIS A 62 0.52 -28.74 30.24
CA HIS A 62 1.94 -28.94 30.57
C HIS A 62 2.76 -28.99 29.27
N SER A 63 3.87 -28.27 29.23
CA SER A 63 4.80 -28.27 28.09
C SER A 63 5.38 -29.65 27.78
N SER A 64 5.47 -30.53 28.78
CA SER A 64 5.87 -31.94 28.63
C SER A 64 4.79 -32.84 28.02
N MET A 65 3.54 -32.38 27.97
CA MET A 65 2.39 -33.09 27.41
C MET A 65 1.56 -32.11 26.56
N PRO A 66 2.10 -31.63 25.43
CA PRO A 66 1.49 -30.55 24.69
C PRO A 66 0.15 -30.95 24.09
N SER A 67 -0.89 -30.17 24.39
CA SER A 67 -2.14 -30.19 23.64
C SER A 67 -1.90 -29.52 22.29
N ALA A 68 -1.95 -30.32 21.21
CA ALA A 68 -1.86 -29.81 19.86
C ALA A 68 -3.28 -29.56 19.30
N PRO A 69 -3.51 -28.44 18.58
CA PRO A 69 -2.57 -27.33 18.32
C PRO A 69 -2.48 -26.32 19.47
N THR A 70 -1.31 -25.70 19.66
CA THR A 70 -1.09 -24.63 20.65
C THR A 70 -1.68 -23.29 20.19
N ALA A 71 -1.88 -22.33 21.10
CA ALA A 71 -2.35 -20.98 20.75
C ALA A 71 -1.45 -20.32 19.69
N ILE A 72 -0.12 -20.41 19.87
CA ILE A 72 0.86 -19.91 18.90
C ILE A 72 0.72 -20.64 17.56
N GLY A 73 0.56 -21.96 17.55
CA GLY A 73 0.42 -22.74 16.32
C GLY A 73 -0.88 -22.46 15.54
N ILE A 74 -1.96 -22.12 16.24
CA ILE A 74 -3.20 -21.65 15.61
C ILE A 74 -2.98 -20.25 15.02
N LEU A 75 -2.45 -19.32 15.82
CA LEU A 75 -2.20 -17.94 15.39
C LEU A 75 -1.24 -17.88 14.20
N ALA A 76 -0.15 -18.63 14.23
CA ALA A 76 0.84 -18.68 13.16
C ALA A 76 0.22 -19.13 11.83
N ARG A 77 -0.68 -20.11 11.85
CA ARG A 77 -1.43 -20.54 10.65
C ARG A 77 -2.40 -19.48 10.15
N ALA A 78 -3.01 -18.71 11.06
CA ALA A 78 -3.88 -17.60 10.68
C ALA A 78 -3.07 -16.46 10.02
N VAL A 79 -1.92 -16.11 10.61
CA VAL A 79 -0.98 -15.11 10.06
C VAL A 79 -0.46 -15.53 8.69
N ASP A 80 0.02 -16.76 8.54
CA ASP A 80 0.49 -17.30 7.27
C ASP A 80 -0.59 -17.23 6.18
N LYS A 81 -1.84 -17.55 6.54
CA LYS A 81 -2.98 -17.43 5.61
C LYS A 81 -3.27 -15.99 5.22
N LEU A 82 -3.14 -15.03 6.16
CA LEU A 82 -3.33 -13.60 5.88
C LEU A 82 -2.24 -13.07 4.95
N GLU A 83 -0.97 -13.39 5.19
CA GLU A 83 0.16 -12.89 4.39
C GLU A 83 0.24 -13.55 3.01
N SER A 84 -0.16 -14.82 2.89
CA SER A 84 -0.20 -15.54 1.61
C SER A 84 -1.41 -15.19 0.73
N THR A 85 -2.43 -14.51 1.28
CA THR A 85 -3.65 -14.16 0.56
C THR A 85 -3.73 -12.65 0.32
N LEU A 86 -3.35 -12.22 -0.88
CA LEU A 86 -3.49 -10.83 -1.29
C LEU A 86 -4.97 -10.46 -1.45
N GLN A 87 -5.32 -9.24 -1.02
CA GLN A 87 -6.62 -8.65 -1.28
C GLN A 87 -6.83 -8.48 -2.80
N PRO A 88 -8.08 -8.59 -3.29
CA PRO A 88 -8.36 -8.45 -4.71
C PRO A 88 -7.95 -7.07 -5.22
N SER A 89 -7.47 -7.04 -6.47
CA SER A 89 -7.24 -5.78 -7.15
C SER A 89 -8.56 -5.06 -7.40
N GLN A 90 -8.57 -3.79 -7.08
CA GLN A 90 -9.66 -2.85 -7.35
C GLN A 90 -9.27 -1.90 -8.50
N PHE A 91 -8.23 -2.23 -9.27
CA PHE A 91 -7.81 -1.47 -10.43
C PHE A 91 -8.99 -1.19 -11.38
N GLY A 92 -9.13 0.05 -11.79
CA GLY A 92 -10.19 0.49 -12.69
C GLY A 92 -11.47 0.93 -11.99
N ARG A 93 -11.49 0.97 -10.64
CA ARG A 93 -12.66 1.37 -9.85
C ARG A 93 -12.44 2.63 -9.04
N GLY A 94 -11.21 3.15 -8.99
CA GLY A 94 -10.87 4.30 -8.15
C GLY A 94 -10.26 5.47 -8.92
N PRO A 95 -9.70 6.44 -8.18
CA PRO A 95 -9.11 7.66 -8.76
C PRO A 95 -7.81 7.40 -9.53
N GLU A 96 -7.23 6.20 -9.45
CA GLU A 96 -6.05 5.81 -10.22
C GLU A 96 -6.28 5.92 -11.73
N LEU A 97 -7.51 5.70 -12.21
CA LEU A 97 -7.85 5.90 -13.62
C LEU A 97 -7.71 7.36 -14.04
N SER A 98 -8.16 8.31 -13.21
CA SER A 98 -8.02 9.73 -13.48
C SER A 98 -6.55 10.14 -13.56
N LEU A 99 -5.70 9.57 -12.70
CA LEU A 99 -4.25 9.77 -12.76
C LEU A 99 -3.68 9.24 -14.08
N LEU A 100 -3.99 7.99 -14.46
CA LEU A 100 -3.48 7.39 -15.68
C LEU A 100 -3.95 8.14 -16.94
N HIS A 101 -5.24 8.50 -17.00
CA HIS A 101 -5.79 9.30 -18.09
C HIS A 101 -5.17 10.70 -18.16
N GLY A 102 -4.94 11.35 -17.03
CA GLY A 102 -4.30 12.66 -16.96
C GLY A 102 -2.86 12.66 -17.49
N VAL A 103 -2.11 11.58 -17.24
CA VAL A 103 -0.72 11.45 -17.72
C VAL A 103 -0.64 10.99 -19.18
N THR A 104 -1.63 10.22 -19.66
CA THR A 104 -1.63 9.57 -20.98
C THR A 104 -1.25 10.49 -22.16
N PRO A 105 -1.79 11.73 -22.29
CA PRO A 105 -1.45 12.63 -23.40
C PRO A 105 0.04 12.98 -23.50
N TYR A 106 0.74 12.97 -22.37
CA TYR A 106 2.14 13.33 -22.27
C TYR A 106 3.09 12.14 -22.47
N LEU A 107 2.56 10.91 -22.52
CA LEU A 107 3.35 9.71 -22.77
C LEU A 107 3.72 9.59 -24.26
N LYS A 108 4.81 8.88 -24.53
CA LYS A 108 5.22 8.54 -25.92
C LYS A 108 4.79 7.13 -26.30
N PHE A 109 4.76 6.85 -27.60
CA PHE A 109 4.60 5.48 -28.10
C PHE A 109 5.77 4.60 -27.60
N PRO A 110 5.54 3.33 -27.20
CA PRO A 110 4.27 2.59 -27.26
C PRO A 110 3.37 2.78 -26.04
N LEU A 111 3.88 3.35 -24.95
CA LEU A 111 3.16 3.43 -23.68
C LEU A 111 1.86 4.24 -23.78
N ARG A 112 1.84 5.31 -24.59
CA ARG A 112 0.63 6.08 -24.86
C ARG A 112 -0.48 5.24 -25.48
N LEU A 113 -0.17 4.28 -26.36
CA LEU A 113 -1.18 3.41 -26.97
C LEU A 113 -1.83 2.51 -25.91
N VAL A 114 -1.01 1.93 -25.03
CA VAL A 114 -1.46 1.07 -23.93
C VAL A 114 -2.35 1.87 -22.97
N MET A 115 -1.87 3.03 -22.50
CA MET A 115 -2.59 3.88 -21.53
C MET A 115 -3.80 4.61 -22.14
N SER A 116 -3.88 4.75 -23.47
CA SER A 116 -5.11 5.22 -24.13
C SER A 116 -6.19 4.15 -24.18
N ASN A 117 -5.82 2.87 -24.05
CA ASN A 117 -6.73 1.72 -24.18
C ASN A 117 -6.74 0.88 -22.88
N ILE A 118 -6.83 1.54 -21.72
CA ILE A 118 -6.86 0.87 -20.40
C ILE A 118 -8.00 -0.16 -20.33
N TRP A 119 -9.13 0.09 -20.98
CA TRP A 119 -10.24 -0.88 -21.07
C TRP A 119 -9.83 -2.22 -21.69
N LEU A 120 -8.84 -2.22 -22.60
CA LEU A 120 -8.33 -3.40 -23.29
C LEU A 120 -7.10 -3.98 -22.57
N PHE A 121 -6.17 -3.13 -22.14
CA PHE A 121 -4.92 -3.53 -21.52
C PHE A 121 -4.96 -3.58 -19.99
N GLY A 122 -6.14 -3.38 -19.39
CA GLY A 122 -6.34 -3.33 -17.94
C GLY A 122 -5.67 -4.49 -17.18
N PRO A 123 -5.89 -5.76 -17.56
CA PRO A 123 -5.25 -6.90 -16.90
C PRO A 123 -3.72 -6.88 -16.97
N VAL A 124 -3.15 -6.37 -18.06
CA VAL A 124 -1.69 -6.25 -18.21
C VAL A 124 -1.16 -5.13 -17.31
N ILE A 125 -1.85 -3.99 -17.26
CA ILE A 125 -1.48 -2.86 -16.40
C ILE A 125 -1.55 -3.27 -14.93
N GLU A 126 -2.66 -3.91 -14.52
CA GLU A 126 -2.86 -4.44 -13.18
C GLU A 126 -1.72 -5.38 -12.75
N TRP A 127 -1.35 -6.30 -13.64
CA TRP A 127 -0.26 -7.22 -13.40
C TRP A 127 1.09 -6.50 -13.25
N VAL A 128 1.37 -5.50 -14.08
CA VAL A 128 2.61 -4.69 -13.96
C VAL A 128 2.63 -3.93 -12.63
N LEU A 129 1.52 -3.31 -12.24
CA LEU A 129 1.40 -2.59 -10.97
C LEU A 129 1.62 -3.52 -9.78
N SER A 130 1.22 -4.79 -9.87
CA SER A 130 1.43 -5.77 -8.79
C SER A 130 2.88 -6.20 -8.57
N ARG A 131 3.81 -5.82 -9.47
CA ARG A 131 5.23 -6.23 -9.37
C ARG A 131 6.03 -5.46 -8.33
N LYS A 132 5.57 -4.28 -7.92
CA LYS A 132 6.27 -3.45 -6.92
C LYS A 132 5.30 -3.07 -5.79
N PRO A 133 5.71 -3.18 -4.51
CA PRO A 133 4.82 -2.87 -3.38
C PRO A 133 4.18 -1.48 -3.45
N GLY A 134 4.95 -0.45 -3.85
CA GLY A 134 4.44 0.92 -3.94
C GLY A 134 3.35 1.11 -4.98
N THR A 135 3.46 0.46 -6.15
CA THR A 135 2.41 0.52 -7.19
C THR A 135 1.28 -0.43 -6.92
N ASP A 136 1.55 -1.54 -6.25
CA ASP A 136 0.54 -2.51 -5.88
C ASP A 136 -0.43 -1.94 -4.84
N ALA A 137 0.09 -1.17 -3.89
CA ALA A 137 -0.72 -0.40 -2.97
C ALA A 137 -1.70 0.55 -3.70
N LEU A 138 -1.45 1.02 -4.93
CA LEU A 138 -2.42 1.88 -5.62
C LEU A 138 -3.70 1.14 -6.01
N GLN A 139 -3.62 -0.18 -6.23
CA GLN A 139 -4.74 -0.97 -6.76
C GLN A 139 -5.36 -1.92 -5.73
N ARG A 140 -4.72 -2.16 -4.58
CA ARG A 140 -5.27 -3.06 -3.55
C ARG A 140 -5.09 -2.53 -2.14
N THR A 141 -5.94 -3.03 -1.25
CA THR A 141 -5.75 -2.89 0.20
C THR A 141 -4.49 -3.64 0.61
N SER A 142 -3.62 -2.95 1.35
CA SER A 142 -2.42 -3.55 1.91
C SER A 142 -2.78 -4.14 3.26
N THR A 143 -2.21 -5.30 3.59
CA THR A 143 -2.43 -5.96 4.88
C THR A 143 -1.07 -6.35 5.42
N ALA A 144 -0.77 -5.96 6.66
CA ALA A 144 0.50 -6.23 7.30
C ALA A 144 0.31 -6.63 8.76
N VAL A 145 0.93 -7.74 9.18
CA VAL A 145 1.04 -8.09 10.59
C VAL A 145 2.15 -7.25 11.20
N THR A 146 1.78 -6.37 12.13
CA THR A 146 2.69 -5.35 12.68
C THR A 146 3.11 -5.65 14.10
N LEU A 147 2.28 -6.37 14.87
CA LEU A 147 2.61 -6.84 16.21
C LEU A 147 2.22 -8.31 16.35
N ILE A 148 3.03 -9.08 17.07
CA ILE A 148 2.74 -10.45 17.47
C ILE A 148 3.20 -10.67 18.91
N SER A 149 2.42 -11.42 19.70
CA SER A 149 2.69 -11.71 21.10
C SER A 149 2.21 -13.11 21.49
N GLY A 150 2.99 -13.83 22.27
CA GLY A 150 2.63 -15.15 22.78
C GLY A 150 3.79 -15.84 23.48
N GLY A 151 3.51 -16.51 24.61
CA GLY A 151 4.52 -17.16 25.44
C GLY A 151 5.13 -16.21 26.47
N GLU A 152 5.20 -16.64 27.73
CA GLU A 152 5.86 -15.88 28.80
C GLU A 152 7.13 -16.59 29.31
N LYS A 153 7.12 -17.93 29.34
CA LYS A 153 8.23 -18.76 29.83
C LYS A 153 8.46 -19.93 28.88
N GLU A 154 9.70 -20.35 28.73
CA GLU A 154 10.12 -21.44 27.83
C GLU A 154 9.47 -22.80 28.15
N ASN A 155 9.06 -23.02 29.40
CA ASN A 155 8.54 -24.30 29.88
C ASN A 155 7.03 -24.27 30.17
N ILE A 156 6.30 -23.23 29.75
CA ILE A 156 4.85 -23.12 29.91
C ILE A 156 4.21 -22.92 28.55
N LEU A 157 3.19 -23.74 28.24
CA LEU A 157 2.40 -23.51 27.04
C LEU A 157 1.58 -22.23 27.22
N PRO A 158 1.70 -21.26 26.29
CA PRO A 158 0.91 -20.05 26.37
C PRO A 158 -0.57 -20.38 26.28
N THR A 159 -1.33 -19.86 27.24
CA THR A 159 -2.80 -19.90 27.23
C THR A 159 -3.37 -18.93 26.22
N SER A 160 -2.59 -17.95 25.75
CA SER A 160 -3.02 -17.01 24.73
C SER A 160 -1.89 -16.56 23.80
N ALA A 161 -2.27 -16.20 22.58
CA ALA A 161 -1.41 -15.54 21.60
C ALA A 161 -2.24 -14.51 20.82
N SER A 162 -1.64 -13.38 20.47
CA SER A 162 -2.28 -12.33 19.68
C SER A 162 -1.41 -11.78 18.56
N ALA A 163 -2.05 -11.25 17.52
CA ALA A 163 -1.41 -10.52 16.44
C ALA A 163 -2.25 -9.32 16.01
N THR A 164 -1.61 -8.17 15.77
CA THR A 164 -2.26 -6.96 15.25
C THR A 164 -1.96 -6.80 13.77
N VAL A 165 -3.03 -6.62 13.00
CA VAL A 165 -3.00 -6.50 11.54
C VAL A 165 -3.47 -5.11 11.15
N ASN A 166 -2.67 -4.42 10.35
CA ASN A 166 -2.98 -3.13 9.72
C ASN A 166 -3.40 -3.32 8.27
#